data_AF-A0A973WVF0-F1
#
_entry.id   AF-A0A973WVF0-F1
#
_cell.length_a   1.000
_cell.length_b   1.000
_cell.length_c   1.000
_cell.angle_alpha   90.00
_cell.angle_beta   90.00
_cell.angle_gamma   90.00
#
_symmetry.space_group_name_H-M   'P 1'
#
loop_
_entity.id
_entity.type
_entity.pdbx_description
1 polymer ?
#
loop_
_entity_poly.entity_id
_entity_poly.type
_entity_poly.pdbx_seq_one_letter_code
_entity_poly.pdbx_strand_id
1 'polypeptide(L)'
;MTFAATELCLRAATVTLLMVLAASMFADFRKVLAGRLAIAFALGSAAHAVTASMGAGPPVSDWHAPLIALATGDIVVFWLFTRALFDDAFQLRWWHGLIWAAVVAYSFVNCMWIAPAGHARIAIIMVNSLTLAFVALAVAQTIGSWSADLVERRRRVRVFIVAASALYGGMNALLQIAYAGSRVTVEWANLLNAAVLTAIVAAITWAMMRVDGADLFTVPAEAVVLTKPAAVEEAADQRLVDALMRLMADERIYRHDNVTIGTLATRLKIPEYRLRRLINQRLGYRNFNVFLNNHRIEEAKAALADPSQSAVPVITIAMDAGFQSLGPFNRAFKATTGVTPTEYRKRKASAV
;
A
#
# COMPACT_ATOMS: atom_id res chain seq x y z
N MET A 1 30.96 6.53 26.46
CA MET A 1 29.97 7.39 25.75
C MET A 1 28.77 7.57 26.65
N THR A 2 28.23 8.78 26.78
CA THR A 2 26.98 9.03 27.54
C THR A 2 25.77 8.52 26.77
N PHE A 3 24.65 8.21 27.43
CA PHE A 3 23.43 7.72 26.77
C PHE A 3 22.91 8.70 25.72
N ALA A 4 22.97 10.00 26.02
CA ALA A 4 22.61 11.06 25.07
C ALA A 4 23.50 11.07 23.81
N ALA A 5 24.81 10.86 23.95
CA ALA A 5 25.71 10.81 22.79
C ALA A 5 25.43 9.56 21.93
N THR A 6 25.17 8.40 22.55
CA THR A 6 24.80 7.19 21.81
C THR A 6 23.46 7.32 21.10
N GLU A 7 22.47 7.96 21.74
CA GLU A 7 21.17 8.23 21.16
C GLU A 7 21.29 9.14 19.92
N LEU A 8 22.06 10.22 20.03
CA LEU A 8 22.29 11.15 18.92
C LEU A 8 22.96 10.45 17.73
N CYS A 9 23.95 9.60 17.98
CA CYS A 9 24.58 8.79 16.94
C CYS A 9 23.58 7.85 16.24
N LEU A 10 22.70 7.19 16.99
CA LEU A 10 21.67 6.31 16.42
C LEU A 10 20.64 7.07 15.58
N ARG A 11 20.21 8.25 16.03
CA ARG A 11 19.33 9.13 15.23
C ARG A 11 20.01 9.59 13.95
N ALA A 12 21.27 10.01 14.03
CA ALA A 12 22.05 10.41 12.85
C ALA A 12 22.22 9.25 11.85
N ALA A 13 22.48 8.04 12.35
CA ALA A 13 22.53 6.83 11.53
C ALA A 13 21.18 6.54 10.85
N THR A 14 20.08 6.64 11.59
CA THR A 14 18.71 6.48 11.07
C THR A 14 18.44 7.47 9.94
N VAL A 15 18.69 8.76 10.17
CA VAL A 15 18.49 9.81 9.17
C VAL A 15 19.33 9.53 7.92
N THR A 16 20.59 9.14 8.10
CA THR A 16 21.47 8.80 6.97
C THR A 16 20.92 7.63 6.16
N LEU A 17 20.48 6.55 6.81
CA LEU A 17 19.89 5.39 6.13
C LEU A 17 18.60 5.75 5.38
N LEU A 18 17.74 6.59 5.98
CA LEU A 18 16.52 7.07 5.33
C LEU A 18 16.83 7.96 4.12
N MET A 19 17.86 8.80 4.19
CA MET A 19 18.31 9.62 3.07
C MET A 19 18.89 8.76 1.93
N VAL A 20 19.66 7.72 2.27
CA VAL A 20 20.16 6.75 1.26
C VAL A 20 18.99 6.02 0.61
N LEU A 21 17.99 5.59 1.39
CA LEU A 21 16.79 4.95 0.87
C LEU A 21 15.98 5.89 -0.03
N ALA A 22 15.81 7.16 0.37
CA ALA A 22 15.15 8.15 -0.44
C ALA A 22 15.88 8.41 -1.76
N ALA A 23 17.22 8.49 -1.73
CA ALA A 23 18.05 8.69 -2.92
C ALA A 23 17.99 7.50 -3.88
N SER A 24 18.07 6.26 -3.37
CA SER A 24 17.96 5.06 -4.20
C SER A 24 16.58 4.95 -4.85
N MET A 25 15.52 5.19 -4.09
CA MET A 25 14.14 5.19 -4.62
C MET A 25 13.91 6.32 -5.63
N PHE A 26 14.58 7.47 -5.46
CA PHE A 26 14.48 8.58 -6.41
C PHE A 26 15.16 8.25 -7.75
N ALA A 27 16.31 7.60 -7.73
CA ALA A 27 17.03 7.19 -8.94
C ALA A 27 16.19 6.20 -9.76
N ASP A 28 15.65 5.17 -9.12
CA ASP A 28 15.04 4.02 -9.81
C ASP A 28 13.52 4.14 -9.99
N PHE A 29 12.81 4.80 -9.06
CA PHE A 29 11.34 4.70 -8.96
C PHE A 29 10.58 6.04 -8.97
N ARG A 30 11.23 7.16 -9.32
CA ARG A 30 10.56 8.49 -9.37
C ARG A 30 9.31 8.57 -10.25
N LYS A 31 9.22 7.72 -11.29
CA LYS A 31 8.05 7.69 -12.20
C LYS A 31 6.85 6.96 -11.58
N VAL A 32 7.10 6.01 -10.68
CA VAL A 32 6.07 5.19 -10.02
C VAL A 32 5.48 5.97 -8.84
N LEU A 33 4.16 5.92 -8.67
CA LEU A 33 3.49 6.59 -7.55
C LEU A 33 3.95 6.04 -6.18
N ALA A 34 4.05 4.71 -6.07
CA ALA A 34 4.53 4.05 -4.86
C ALA A 34 5.96 4.45 -4.50
N GLY A 35 6.84 4.63 -5.48
CA GLY A 35 8.21 5.13 -5.27
C GLY A 35 8.21 6.56 -4.73
N ARG A 36 7.39 7.46 -5.31
CA ARG A 36 7.23 8.84 -4.81
C ARG A 36 6.72 8.90 -3.37
N LEU A 37 5.75 8.06 -3.02
CA LEU A 37 5.22 7.97 -1.66
C LEU A 37 6.24 7.35 -0.69
N ALA A 38 7.05 6.38 -1.13
CA ALA A 38 8.13 5.83 -0.33
C ALA A 38 9.21 6.86 -0.01
N ILE A 39 9.57 7.71 -0.98
CA ILE A 39 10.51 8.83 -0.78
C ILE A 39 9.93 9.83 0.21
N ALA A 40 8.66 10.23 0.02
CA ALA A 40 7.99 11.15 0.93
C ALA A 40 7.92 10.57 2.36
N PHE A 41 7.65 9.28 2.50
CA PHE A 41 7.63 8.58 3.78
C PHE A 41 9.02 8.54 4.43
N ALA A 42 10.07 8.23 3.67
CA ALA A 42 11.43 8.22 4.18
C ALA A 42 11.88 9.61 4.67
N LEU A 43 11.53 10.68 3.93
CA LEU A 43 11.83 12.06 4.32
C LEU A 43 11.03 12.49 5.57
N GLY A 44 9.74 12.14 5.65
CA GLY A 44 8.91 12.42 6.82
C GLY A 44 9.39 11.68 8.07
N SER A 45 9.75 10.41 7.91
CA SER A 45 10.36 9.60 8.98
C SER A 45 11.74 10.13 9.41
N ALA A 46 12.52 10.72 8.50
CA ALA A 46 13.78 11.37 8.85
C ALA A 46 13.53 12.64 9.69
N ALA A 47 12.54 13.47 9.30
CA ALA A 47 12.11 14.61 10.09
C ALA A 47 11.57 14.18 11.47
N HIS A 48 10.85 13.05 11.54
CA HIS A 48 10.42 12.46 12.80
C HIS A 48 11.61 12.03 13.66
N ALA A 49 12.62 11.35 13.10
CA ALA A 49 13.81 10.92 13.85
C ALA A 49 14.58 12.10 14.48
N VAL A 50 14.59 13.25 13.81
CA VAL A 50 15.20 14.50 14.32
C VAL A 50 14.36 15.13 15.44
N THR A 51 13.03 15.05 15.36
CA THR A 51 12.12 15.74 16.29
C THR A 51 11.64 14.88 17.46
N ALA A 52 11.70 13.55 17.37
CA ALA A 52 11.06 12.65 18.32
C ALA A 52 11.84 12.51 19.63
N SER A 53 11.82 13.46 20.55
CA SER A 53 12.28 13.26 21.94
C SER A 53 11.11 12.82 22.81
N MET A 54 11.17 11.65 23.47
CA MET A 54 10.18 11.27 24.48
C MET A 54 10.52 11.95 25.81
N GLY A 55 9.52 12.57 26.43
CA GLY A 55 9.66 13.36 27.65
C GLY A 55 9.72 14.87 27.37
N ALA A 56 9.52 15.66 28.43
CA ALA A 56 9.44 17.12 28.36
C ALA A 56 10.79 17.73 27.94
N GLY A 57 10.96 17.98 26.64
CA GLY A 57 11.90 19.00 26.16
C GLY A 57 11.41 20.41 26.55
N PRO A 58 12.28 21.44 26.46
CA PRO A 58 11.89 22.84 26.65
C PRO A 58 10.67 23.19 25.77
N PRO A 59 9.91 24.24 26.11
CA PRO A 59 8.73 24.65 25.34
C PRO A 59 9.06 24.62 23.85
N VAL A 60 8.23 23.92 23.08
CA VAL A 60 8.40 23.73 21.64
C VAL A 60 8.63 25.12 21.04
N SER A 61 9.87 25.40 20.63
CA SER A 61 10.17 26.70 20.03
C SER A 61 9.34 26.83 18.76
N ASP A 62 8.79 28.03 18.51
CA ASP A 62 7.86 28.30 17.40
C ASP A 62 8.38 27.81 16.04
N TRP A 63 9.70 27.70 15.87
CA TRP A 63 10.37 27.19 14.67
C TRP A 63 10.31 25.67 14.51
N HIS A 64 10.09 24.92 15.58
CA HIS A 64 10.03 23.45 15.58
C HIS A 64 8.60 22.93 15.33
N ALA A 65 7.58 23.76 15.59
CA ALA A 65 6.18 23.37 15.40
C ALA A 65 5.83 22.97 13.95
N PRO A 66 6.28 23.68 12.89
CA PRO A 66 6.06 23.24 11.51
C PRO A 66 6.70 21.89 11.21
N LEU A 67 7.89 21.63 11.75
CA LEU A 67 8.62 20.39 11.51
C LEU A 67 7.91 19.18 12.16
N ILE A 68 7.42 19.34 13.40
CA ILE A 68 6.62 18.32 14.09
C ILE A 68 5.29 18.09 13.34
N ALA A 69 4.65 19.16 12.86
CA ALA A 69 3.41 19.05 12.12
C ALA A 69 3.59 18.27 10.81
N LEU A 70 4.66 18.56 10.06
CA LEU A 70 5.02 17.82 8.84
C LEU A 70 5.37 16.35 9.14
N ALA A 71 6.14 16.09 10.20
CA ALA A 71 6.45 14.73 10.66
C ALA A 71 5.20 13.95 11.09
N THR A 72 4.20 14.63 11.68
CA THR A 72 2.91 14.01 12.01
C THR A 72 2.15 13.64 10.74
N GLY A 73 2.21 14.48 9.70
CA GLY A 73 1.63 14.19 8.38
C GLY A 73 2.20 12.94 7.72
N ASP A 74 3.37 12.45 8.15
CA ASP A 74 4.00 11.24 7.64
C ASP A 74 3.12 10.00 7.84
N ILE A 75 2.24 9.98 8.85
CA ILE A 75 1.33 8.85 9.06
C ILE A 75 0.30 8.72 7.92
N VAL A 76 -0.12 9.84 7.34
CA VAL A 76 -1.01 9.86 6.18
C VAL A 76 -0.23 9.39 4.95
N VAL A 77 1.03 9.81 4.82
CA VAL A 77 1.91 9.35 3.75
C VAL A 77 2.15 7.84 3.85
N PHE A 78 2.35 7.30 5.06
CA PHE A 78 2.45 5.86 5.31
C PHE A 78 1.19 5.12 4.85
N TRP A 79 0.00 5.60 5.23
CA TRP A 79 -1.26 5.01 4.78
C TRP A 79 -1.41 5.03 3.25
N LEU A 80 -1.06 6.15 2.59
CA LEU A 80 -1.10 6.24 1.14
C LEU A 80 -0.05 5.34 0.48
N PHE A 81 1.13 5.22 1.10
CA PHE A 81 2.21 4.34 0.67
C PHE A 81 1.77 2.88 0.73
N THR A 82 1.20 2.41 1.85
CA THR A 82 0.71 1.01 1.96
C THR A 82 -0.36 0.73 0.91
N ARG A 83 -1.26 1.70 0.65
CA ARG A 83 -2.26 1.60 -0.41
C ARG A 83 -1.63 1.49 -1.80
N ALA A 84 -0.68 2.37 -2.13
CA ALA A 84 0.03 2.32 -3.41
C ALA A 84 0.91 1.07 -3.56
N LEU A 85 1.35 0.49 -2.44
CA LEU A 85 2.18 -0.70 -2.41
C LEU A 85 1.34 -1.95 -2.76
N PHE A 86 0.12 -2.10 -2.24
CA PHE A 86 -0.69 -3.30 -2.46
C PHE A 86 -1.77 -3.18 -3.55
N ASP A 87 -2.17 -1.97 -3.94
CA ASP A 87 -3.17 -1.72 -4.98
C ASP A 87 -2.53 -1.07 -6.22
N ASP A 88 -2.25 -1.88 -7.25
CA ASP A 88 -1.66 -1.40 -8.51
C ASP A 88 -2.59 -0.43 -9.27
N ALA A 89 -3.90 -0.41 -8.97
CA ALA A 89 -4.87 0.50 -9.56
C ALA A 89 -5.04 1.80 -8.77
N PHE A 90 -4.30 1.98 -7.68
CA PHE A 90 -4.38 3.17 -6.86
C PHE A 90 -3.83 4.40 -7.59
N GLN A 91 -4.59 5.49 -7.54
CA GLN A 91 -4.23 6.78 -8.10
C GLN A 91 -4.42 7.85 -7.02
N LEU A 92 -3.44 8.74 -6.89
CA LEU A 92 -3.50 9.83 -5.93
C LEU A 92 -4.56 10.84 -6.37
N ARG A 93 -5.62 10.98 -5.57
CA ARG A 93 -6.65 12.01 -5.72
C ARG A 93 -6.35 13.22 -4.86
N TRP A 94 -6.82 14.40 -5.28
CA TRP A 94 -6.65 15.66 -4.57
C TRP A 94 -7.18 15.65 -3.12
N TRP A 95 -8.28 14.91 -2.85
CA TRP A 95 -8.81 14.73 -1.49
C TRP A 95 -7.80 14.08 -0.53
N HIS A 96 -6.87 13.24 -1.00
CA HIS A 96 -5.83 12.69 -0.11
C HIS A 96 -4.85 13.78 0.33
N GLY A 97 -4.57 14.76 -0.53
CA GLY A 97 -3.79 15.94 -0.17
C GLY A 97 -4.51 16.80 0.87
N LEU A 98 -5.85 16.89 0.81
CA LEU A 98 -6.63 17.55 1.85
C LEU A 98 -6.58 16.82 3.19
N ILE A 99 -6.66 15.48 3.19
CA ILE A 99 -6.51 14.69 4.43
C ILE A 99 -5.12 14.95 5.04
N TRP A 100 -4.06 14.91 4.22
CA TRP A 100 -2.72 15.22 4.68
C TRP A 100 -2.62 16.64 5.26
N ALA A 101 -3.12 17.64 4.53
CA ALA A 101 -3.10 19.04 4.96
C ALA A 101 -3.91 19.25 6.26
N ALA A 102 -5.05 18.55 6.41
CA ALA A 102 -5.85 18.60 7.62
C ALA A 102 -5.11 18.02 8.83
N VAL A 103 -4.42 16.89 8.67
CA VAL A 103 -3.62 16.29 9.76
C VAL A 103 -2.43 17.17 10.13
N VAL A 104 -1.74 17.75 9.15
CA VAL A 104 -0.64 18.70 9.39
C VAL A 104 -1.14 19.95 10.09
N ALA A 105 -2.23 20.56 9.60
CA ALA A 105 -2.83 21.74 10.22
C ALA A 105 -3.32 21.46 11.64
N TYR A 106 -3.94 20.30 11.86
CA TYR A 106 -4.36 19.85 13.19
C TYR A 106 -3.17 19.71 14.15
N SER A 107 -2.08 19.08 13.70
CA SER A 107 -0.85 18.95 14.51
C SER A 107 -0.22 20.32 14.81
N PHE A 108 -0.18 21.21 13.81
CA PHE A 108 0.33 22.57 13.98
C PHE A 108 -0.47 23.39 15.00
N VAL A 109 -1.80 23.34 14.95
CA VAL A 109 -2.68 24.00 15.94
C VAL A 109 -2.48 23.41 17.34
N ASN A 110 -2.29 22.09 17.44
CA ASN A 110 -1.98 21.45 18.72
C ASN A 110 -0.67 21.96 19.31
N CYS A 111 0.38 22.09 18.50
CA CYS A 111 1.68 22.59 18.94
C CYS A 111 1.65 24.08 19.31
N MET A 112 0.97 24.92 18.53
CA MET A 112 0.99 26.38 18.72
C MET A 112 0.01 26.89 19.78
N TRP A 113 -1.13 26.21 19.98
CA TRP A 113 -2.22 26.73 20.82
C TRP A 113 -2.52 25.84 22.03
N ILE A 114 -2.68 24.53 21.81
CA ILE A 114 -3.16 23.62 22.86
C ILE A 114 -2.03 23.24 23.83
N ALA A 115 -0.83 22.98 23.31
CA ALA A 115 0.31 22.65 24.16
C ALA A 115 0.76 23.82 25.07
N PRO A 116 0.87 25.08 24.59
CA PRO A 116 1.25 26.22 25.43
C PRO A 116 0.15 26.66 26.42
N ALA A 117 -1.12 26.37 26.13
CA ALA A 117 -2.26 26.69 27.01
C ALA A 117 -2.39 25.77 28.25
N GLY A 118 -1.34 25.01 28.62
CA GLY A 118 -1.35 24.11 29.77
C GLY A 118 -2.01 22.75 29.53
N HIS A 119 -2.49 22.46 28.31
CA HIS A 119 -3.19 21.22 27.94
C HIS A 119 -2.31 20.25 27.13
N ALA A 120 -0.98 20.34 27.26
CA ALA A 120 0.00 19.53 26.51
C ALA A 120 -0.26 18.02 26.57
N ARG A 121 -0.72 17.49 27.71
CA ARG A 121 -1.09 16.07 27.84
C ARG A 121 -2.22 15.67 26.87
N ILE A 122 -3.24 16.51 26.76
CA ILE A 122 -4.40 16.27 25.89
C ILE A 122 -3.96 16.35 24.42
N ALA A 123 -3.13 17.33 24.07
CA ALA A 123 -2.56 17.46 22.72
C ALA A 123 -1.79 16.19 22.30
N ILE A 124 -0.91 15.67 23.18
CA ILE A 124 -0.14 14.45 22.92
C ILE A 124 -1.05 13.24 22.76
N ILE A 125 -2.06 13.10 23.62
CA ILE A 125 -3.02 11.98 23.54
C ILE A 125 -3.80 12.04 22.23
N MET A 126 -4.32 13.20 21.84
CA MET A 126 -5.12 13.32 20.63
C MET A 126 -4.31 13.04 19.36
N VAL A 127 -3.11 13.62 19.23
CA VAL A 127 -2.23 13.38 18.07
C VAL A 127 -1.84 11.90 17.96
N ASN A 128 -1.47 11.26 19.07
CA ASN A 128 -1.08 9.85 19.05
C ASN A 128 -2.29 8.90 18.85
N SER A 129 -3.48 9.27 19.31
CA SER A 129 -4.72 8.51 19.01
C SER A 129 -5.04 8.56 17.52
N LEU A 130 -4.85 9.72 16.88
CA LEU A 130 -4.98 9.87 15.43
C LEU A 130 -3.97 8.98 14.69
N THR A 131 -2.71 8.96 15.15
CA THR A 131 -1.67 8.07 14.62
C THR A 131 -2.11 6.61 14.69
N LEU A 132 -2.60 6.15 15.84
CA LEU A 132 -3.10 4.77 16.01
C LEU A 132 -4.25 4.45 15.06
N ALA A 133 -5.17 5.39 14.82
CA ALA A 133 -6.27 5.20 13.87
C ALA A 133 -5.76 4.98 12.44
N PHE A 134 -4.79 5.77 11.97
CA PHE A 134 -4.20 5.57 10.65
C PHE A 134 -3.33 4.32 10.55
N VAL A 135 -2.59 3.94 11.60
CA VAL A 135 -1.87 2.66 11.65
C VAL A 135 -2.87 1.51 11.53
N ALA A 136 -3.96 1.53 12.30
CA ALA A 136 -5.01 0.51 12.23
C ALA A 136 -5.65 0.43 10.84
N LEU A 137 -5.93 1.58 10.22
CA LEU A 137 -6.44 1.66 8.84
C LEU A 137 -5.46 1.02 7.84
N ALA A 138 -4.17 1.33 7.95
CA ALA A 138 -3.13 0.78 7.07
C ALA A 138 -2.97 -0.74 7.23
N VAL A 139 -3.05 -1.25 8.47
CA VAL A 139 -3.00 -2.69 8.77
C VAL A 139 -4.24 -3.40 8.26
N ALA A 140 -5.44 -2.90 8.58
CA ALA A 140 -6.70 -3.47 8.10
C ALA A 140 -6.74 -3.53 6.57
N GLN A 141 -6.26 -2.48 5.91
CA GLN A 141 -6.17 -2.44 4.46
C GLN A 141 -5.18 -3.47 3.92
N THR A 142 -4.01 -3.60 4.54
CA THR A 142 -2.99 -4.58 4.14
C THR A 142 -3.51 -6.01 4.26
N ILE A 143 -4.23 -6.33 5.35
CA ILE A 143 -4.88 -7.63 5.54
C ILE A 143 -6.01 -7.85 4.51
N GLY A 144 -6.67 -6.79 4.03
CA GLY A 144 -7.67 -6.90 2.96
C GLY A 144 -7.07 -7.14 1.57
N SER A 145 -5.93 -6.51 1.26
CA SER A 145 -5.35 -6.52 -0.09
C SER A 145 -4.24 -7.55 -0.32
N TRP A 146 -3.63 -8.09 0.75
CA TRP A 146 -2.51 -9.03 0.62
C TRP A 146 -2.84 -10.33 -0.12
N SER A 147 -4.12 -10.76 -0.15
CA SER A 147 -4.54 -11.98 -0.81
C SER A 147 -4.57 -11.81 -2.34
N ALA A 148 -4.65 -10.57 -2.84
CA ALA A 148 -4.69 -10.29 -4.27
C ALA A 148 -3.30 -10.32 -4.93
N ASP A 149 -2.22 -10.10 -4.17
CA ASP A 149 -0.83 -10.13 -4.67
C ASP A 149 -0.37 -11.57 -4.87
N LEU A 150 -0.15 -11.99 -6.12
CA LEU A 150 0.18 -13.38 -6.46
C LEU A 150 1.67 -13.70 -6.35
N VAL A 151 2.54 -12.69 -6.14
CA VAL A 151 4.00 -12.88 -6.09
C VAL A 151 4.47 -13.04 -4.65
N GLU A 152 4.77 -14.28 -4.25
CA GLU A 152 5.07 -14.64 -2.85
C GLU A 152 6.31 -13.94 -2.26
N ARG A 153 7.37 -13.73 -3.07
CA ARG A 153 8.59 -13.01 -2.63
C ARG A 153 8.28 -11.54 -2.33
N ARG A 154 7.50 -10.89 -3.20
CA ARG A 154 7.09 -9.48 -3.10
C ARG A 154 6.13 -9.26 -1.95
N ARG A 155 5.10 -10.12 -1.82
CA ARG A 155 4.11 -10.07 -0.74
C ARG A 155 4.77 -10.13 0.64
N ARG A 156 5.72 -11.06 0.86
CA ARG A 156 6.43 -11.17 2.14
C ARG A 156 7.21 -9.91 2.49
N VAL A 157 7.92 -9.32 1.53
CA VAL A 157 8.69 -8.09 1.75
C VAL A 157 7.77 -6.90 2.05
N ARG A 158 6.68 -6.75 1.30
CA ARG A 158 5.70 -5.67 1.54
C ARG A 158 5.01 -5.80 2.89
N VAL A 159 4.57 -7.01 3.25
CA VAL A 159 3.97 -7.28 4.56
C VAL A 159 4.98 -7.04 5.67
N PHE A 160 6.24 -7.44 5.49
CA PHE A 160 7.31 -7.15 6.45
C PHE A 160 7.50 -5.65 6.67
N ILE A 161 7.60 -4.85 5.59
CA ILE A 161 7.75 -3.39 5.67
C ILE A 161 6.55 -2.78 6.43
N VAL A 162 5.32 -3.12 6.03
CA VAL A 162 4.12 -2.57 6.69
C VAL A 162 4.01 -3.02 8.14
N ALA A 163 4.26 -4.29 8.45
CA ALA A 163 4.19 -4.80 9.81
C ALA A 163 5.25 -4.16 10.72
N ALA A 164 6.49 -4.02 10.24
CA ALA A 164 7.56 -3.39 11.01
C ALA A 164 7.27 -1.92 11.29
N SER A 165 6.86 -1.15 10.27
CA SER A 165 6.49 0.26 10.42
C SER A 165 5.25 0.46 11.30
N ALA A 166 4.21 -0.38 11.15
CA ALA A 166 3.00 -0.32 11.97
C ALA A 166 3.27 -0.68 13.43
N LEU A 167 4.07 -1.72 13.70
CA LEU A 167 4.44 -2.13 15.05
C LEU A 167 5.24 -1.03 15.75
N TYR A 168 6.22 -0.45 15.07
CA TYR A 168 7.00 0.67 15.61
C TYR A 168 6.14 1.91 15.86
N GLY A 169 5.39 2.36 14.84
CA GLY A 169 4.55 3.55 14.95
C GLY A 169 3.48 3.41 16.03
N GLY A 170 2.85 2.24 16.12
CA GLY A 170 1.87 1.93 17.18
C GLY A 170 2.49 1.87 18.57
N MET A 171 3.63 1.19 18.72
CA MET A 171 4.36 1.15 20.00
C MET A 171 4.81 2.54 20.44
N ASN A 172 5.40 3.33 19.54
CA ASN A 172 5.83 4.70 19.83
C ASN A 172 4.64 5.58 20.24
N ALA A 173 3.50 5.49 19.55
CA ALA A 173 2.29 6.24 19.89
C ALA A 173 1.74 5.85 21.27
N LEU A 174 1.71 4.55 21.60
CA LEU A 174 1.28 4.06 22.91
C LEU A 174 2.22 4.51 24.03
N LEU A 175 3.53 4.46 23.81
CA LEU A 175 4.53 4.95 24.77
C LEU A 175 4.37 6.46 25.00
N GLN A 176 4.19 7.25 23.95
CA GLN A 176 3.95 8.69 24.09
C GLN A 176 2.67 9.00 24.86
N ILE A 177 1.60 8.21 24.69
CA ILE A 177 0.36 8.32 25.47
C ILE A 177 0.61 7.94 26.95
N ALA A 178 1.31 6.83 27.20
CA ALA A 178 1.58 6.33 28.55
C ALA A 178 2.41 7.31 29.38
N TYR A 179 3.40 7.97 28.75
CA TYR A 179 4.26 8.97 29.36
C TYR A 179 3.76 10.42 29.16
N ALA A 180 2.53 10.61 28.65
CA ALA A 180 1.96 11.94 28.44
C ALA A 180 1.78 12.67 29.78
N GLY A 181 2.60 13.69 30.04
CA GLY A 181 2.56 14.51 31.25
C GLY A 181 3.51 14.06 32.37
N SER A 182 4.27 12.99 32.20
CA SER A 182 5.37 12.67 33.14
C SER A 182 6.52 13.65 32.94
N ARG A 183 6.97 14.33 34.00
CA ARG A 183 8.15 15.23 33.99
C ARG A 183 9.49 14.48 33.96
N VAL A 184 9.47 13.16 33.91
CA VAL A 184 10.66 12.31 33.90
C VAL A 184 11.06 12.06 32.45
N THR A 185 12.22 12.60 32.05
CA THR A 185 12.90 12.17 30.83
C THR A 185 13.49 10.78 31.08
N VAL A 186 12.91 9.75 30.46
CA VAL A 186 13.44 8.39 30.55
C VAL A 186 14.51 8.23 29.48
N GLU A 187 15.74 8.66 29.76
CA GLU A 187 16.88 8.62 28.82
C GLU A 187 17.06 7.23 28.18
N TRP A 188 16.90 6.19 28.98
CA TRP A 188 16.93 4.80 28.52
C TRP A 188 15.82 4.45 27.51
N ALA A 189 14.63 5.02 27.66
CA ALA A 189 13.53 4.82 26.72
C ALA A 189 13.81 5.52 25.39
N ASN A 190 14.37 6.74 25.43
CA ASN A 190 14.79 7.45 24.21
C ASN A 190 15.86 6.68 23.44
N LEU A 191 16.86 6.15 24.16
CA LEU A 191 17.89 5.30 23.58
C LEU A 191 17.30 4.03 22.95
N LEU A 192 16.41 3.34 23.68
CA LEU A 192 15.73 2.15 23.18
C LEU A 192 14.91 2.44 21.93
N ASN A 193 14.15 3.54 21.91
CA ASN A 193 13.35 3.95 20.76
C ASN A 193 14.24 4.26 19.54
N ALA A 194 15.34 5.01 19.74
CA ALA A 194 16.29 5.29 18.67
C ALA A 194 16.95 4.01 18.14
N ALA A 195 17.31 3.07 19.02
CA ALA A 195 17.88 1.78 18.63
C ALA A 195 16.90 0.92 17.83
N VAL A 196 15.64 0.82 18.26
CA VAL A 196 14.59 0.07 17.56
C VAL A 196 14.31 0.70 16.19
N LEU A 197 14.18 2.03 16.12
CA LEU A 197 13.97 2.73 14.85
C LEU A 197 15.14 2.48 13.89
N THR A 198 16.38 2.61 14.37
CA THR A 198 17.58 2.36 13.57
C THR A 198 17.59 0.92 13.04
N ALA A 199 17.28 -0.06 13.89
CA ALA A 199 17.26 -1.47 13.51
C ALA A 199 16.19 -1.76 12.44
N ILE A 200 14.99 -1.19 12.58
CA ILE A 200 13.90 -1.34 11.59
C ILE A 200 14.28 -0.69 10.26
N VAL A 201 14.79 0.54 10.28
CA VAL A 201 15.23 1.24 9.07
C VAL A 201 16.37 0.47 8.40
N ALA A 202 17.36 0.00 9.16
CA ALA A 202 18.44 -0.82 8.61
C ALA A 202 17.93 -2.13 7.99
N ALA A 203 16.99 -2.81 8.64
CA ALA A 203 16.37 -4.03 8.11
C ALA A 203 15.57 -3.76 6.82
N ILE A 204 14.83 -2.65 6.77
CA ILE A 204 14.09 -2.22 5.56
C ILE A 204 15.06 -1.87 4.43
N THR A 205 16.09 -1.07 4.70
CA THR A 205 17.11 -0.71 3.70
C THR A 205 17.84 -1.94 3.17
N TRP A 206 18.23 -2.86 4.05
CA TRP A 206 18.85 -4.11 3.65
C TRP A 206 17.92 -5.01 2.82
N ALA A 207 16.64 -5.12 3.23
CA ALA A 207 15.64 -5.85 2.46
C ALA A 207 15.41 -5.21 1.08
N MET A 208 15.39 -3.88 1.01
CA MET A 208 15.27 -3.12 -0.24
C MET A 208 16.47 -3.34 -1.16
N MET A 209 17.70 -3.43 -0.63
CA MET A 209 18.91 -3.67 -1.43
C MET A 209 19.02 -5.11 -1.96
N ARG A 210 18.38 -6.08 -1.29
CA ARG A 210 18.41 -7.51 -1.70
C ARG A 210 17.33 -7.90 -2.71
N VAL A 211 16.36 -7.03 -2.94
CA VAL A 211 15.26 -7.29 -3.88
C VAL A 211 15.47 -6.40 -5.08
N ASP A 212 15.51 -6.99 -6.28
CA ASP A 212 15.53 -6.22 -7.51
C ASP A 212 14.33 -5.29 -7.51
N GLY A 213 14.56 -3.97 -7.55
CA GLY A 213 13.47 -3.03 -7.33
C GLY A 213 12.35 -3.13 -8.38
N ALA A 214 12.61 -3.75 -9.53
CA ALA A 214 11.61 -4.13 -10.54
C ALA A 214 10.59 -5.19 -10.05
N ASP A 215 10.98 -6.04 -9.09
CA ASP A 215 10.08 -6.97 -8.39
C ASP A 215 9.22 -6.23 -7.35
N LEU A 216 9.64 -5.06 -6.87
CA LEU A 216 9.04 -4.36 -5.72
C LEU A 216 8.12 -3.21 -6.14
N PHE A 217 8.53 -2.44 -7.15
CA PHE A 217 7.79 -1.33 -7.76
C PHE A 217 7.73 -1.52 -9.27
N THR A 218 6.57 -1.25 -9.86
CA THR A 218 6.27 -1.58 -11.26
C THR A 218 7.16 -0.84 -12.24
N VAL A 219 8.00 -1.58 -12.97
CA VAL A 219 8.43 -1.20 -14.33
C VAL A 219 7.44 -1.84 -15.31
N PRO A 220 6.91 -1.11 -16.31
CA PRO A 220 6.07 -1.70 -17.36
C PRO A 220 6.77 -2.92 -17.94
N ALA A 221 6.08 -4.05 -17.95
CA ALA A 221 6.65 -5.33 -18.32
C ALA A 221 7.16 -5.28 -19.76
N GLU A 222 8.48 -5.22 -19.93
CA GLU A 222 9.10 -5.99 -21.00
C GLU A 222 9.11 -7.44 -20.50
N ALA A 223 8.60 -8.34 -21.34
CA ALA A 223 8.32 -9.72 -20.99
C ALA A 223 9.55 -10.38 -20.34
N VAL A 224 9.45 -10.69 -19.05
CA VAL A 224 10.42 -11.56 -18.39
C VAL A 224 10.22 -12.95 -19.01
N VAL A 225 11.06 -13.24 -20.00
CA VAL A 225 11.40 -14.60 -20.40
C VAL A 225 12.02 -15.29 -19.18
N LEU A 226 11.94 -16.63 -19.17
CA LEU A 226 12.66 -17.60 -18.32
C LEU A 226 11.78 -18.16 -17.17
N THR A 227 11.64 -19.47 -16.94
CA THR A 227 12.49 -20.63 -17.27
C THR A 227 11.58 -21.87 -17.36
N LYS A 228 11.79 -22.77 -18.33
CA LYS A 228 10.96 -23.96 -18.56
C LYS A 228 11.20 -25.02 -17.46
N PRO A 229 10.19 -25.44 -16.65
CA PRO A 229 10.31 -26.62 -15.79
C PRO A 229 10.08 -27.91 -16.59
N ALA A 230 10.58 -29.03 -16.06
CA ALA A 230 10.58 -30.34 -16.70
C ALA A 230 9.20 -30.78 -17.24
N ALA A 231 9.20 -31.44 -18.40
CA ALA A 231 8.04 -31.76 -19.25
C ALA A 231 6.86 -32.50 -18.56
N VAL A 232 7.06 -33.06 -17.36
CA VAL A 232 6.01 -33.75 -16.59
C VAL A 232 5.17 -32.77 -15.76
N GLU A 233 5.77 -31.68 -15.26
CA GLU A 233 5.04 -30.60 -14.57
C GLU A 233 4.17 -29.80 -15.56
N GLU A 234 4.63 -29.65 -16.81
CA GLU A 234 3.92 -28.90 -17.85
C GLU A 234 2.53 -29.47 -18.20
N ALA A 235 2.41 -30.80 -18.30
CA ALA A 235 1.15 -31.46 -18.66
C ALA A 235 0.12 -31.46 -17.52
N ALA A 236 0.57 -31.63 -16.27
CA ALA A 236 -0.30 -31.52 -15.10
C ALA A 236 -0.80 -30.08 -14.89
N ASP A 237 0.09 -29.11 -15.09
CA ASP A 237 -0.28 -27.69 -15.01
C ASP A 237 -1.20 -27.28 -16.15
N GLN A 238 -1.05 -27.85 -17.36
CA GLN A 238 -1.96 -27.57 -18.47
C GLN A 238 -3.39 -28.04 -18.17
N ARG A 239 -3.57 -29.25 -17.60
CA ARG A 239 -4.91 -29.72 -17.19
C ARG A 239 -5.55 -28.81 -16.13
N LEU A 240 -4.75 -28.26 -15.23
CA LEU A 240 -5.21 -27.31 -14.22
C LEU A 240 -5.58 -25.96 -14.84
N VAL A 241 -4.82 -25.48 -15.84
CA VAL A 241 -5.18 -24.29 -16.62
C VAL A 241 -6.51 -24.52 -17.33
N ASP A 242 -6.67 -25.66 -17.99
CA ASP A 242 -7.90 -25.98 -18.72
C ASP A 242 -9.09 -26.06 -17.77
N ALA A 243 -8.93 -26.68 -16.59
CA ALA A 243 -9.96 -26.73 -15.55
C ALA A 243 -10.32 -25.34 -15.01
N LEU A 244 -9.32 -24.48 -14.76
CA LEU A 244 -9.54 -23.09 -14.37
C LEU A 244 -10.28 -22.33 -15.47
N MET A 245 -9.87 -22.46 -16.73
CA MET A 245 -10.51 -21.77 -17.85
C MET A 245 -11.94 -22.25 -18.09
N ARG A 246 -12.25 -23.53 -17.89
CA ARG A 246 -13.64 -24.05 -17.90
C ARG A 246 -14.47 -23.45 -16.77
N LEU A 247 -13.93 -23.38 -15.56
CA LEU A 247 -14.61 -22.74 -14.43
C LEU A 247 -14.92 -21.25 -14.72
N MET A 248 -14.03 -20.58 -15.45
CA MET A 248 -14.27 -19.20 -15.90
C MET A 248 -15.28 -19.13 -17.06
N ALA A 249 -15.17 -19.98 -18.07
CA ALA A 249 -16.01 -19.91 -19.27
C ALA A 249 -17.45 -20.43 -19.03
N ASP A 250 -17.57 -21.60 -18.43
CA ASP A 250 -18.83 -22.35 -18.32
C ASP A 250 -19.63 -21.88 -17.11
N GLU A 251 -18.99 -21.84 -15.94
CA GLU A 251 -19.66 -21.47 -14.69
C GLU A 251 -19.67 -19.95 -14.45
N ARG A 252 -18.90 -19.18 -15.22
CA ARG A 252 -18.74 -17.72 -15.07
C ARG A 252 -18.53 -17.31 -13.62
N ILE A 253 -17.70 -18.07 -12.89
CA ILE A 253 -17.49 -17.87 -11.44
C ILE A 253 -17.09 -16.42 -11.11
N TYR A 254 -16.46 -15.72 -12.07
CA TYR A 254 -16.11 -14.31 -11.95
C TYR A 254 -17.28 -13.36 -11.72
N ARG A 255 -18.52 -13.74 -12.07
CA ARG A 255 -19.72 -12.93 -11.80
C ARG A 255 -20.10 -12.91 -10.32
N HIS A 256 -19.70 -13.92 -9.56
CA HIS A 256 -20.06 -14.01 -8.15
C HIS A 256 -19.40 -12.89 -7.33
N ASP A 257 -20.10 -12.51 -6.26
CA ASP A 257 -19.60 -11.55 -5.28
C ASP A 257 -18.45 -12.15 -4.47
N ASN A 258 -17.48 -11.30 -4.10
CA ASN A 258 -16.38 -11.65 -3.21
C ASN A 258 -15.58 -12.91 -3.60
N VAL A 259 -15.44 -13.16 -4.90
CA VAL A 259 -14.59 -14.23 -5.41
C VAL A 259 -13.15 -13.96 -4.98
N THR A 260 -12.60 -14.86 -4.17
CA THR A 260 -11.20 -14.85 -3.76
C THR A 260 -10.45 -16.01 -4.40
N ILE A 261 -9.13 -15.92 -4.41
CA ILE A 261 -8.28 -17.04 -4.85
C ILE A 261 -8.48 -18.30 -4.01
N GLY A 262 -8.78 -18.16 -2.71
CA GLY A 262 -9.12 -19.29 -1.84
C GLY A 262 -10.39 -19.99 -2.31
N THR A 263 -11.43 -19.23 -2.67
CA THR A 263 -12.68 -19.77 -3.22
C THR A 263 -12.46 -20.58 -4.50
N LEU A 264 -11.63 -20.06 -5.43
CA LEU A 264 -11.29 -20.79 -6.65
C LEU A 264 -10.44 -22.03 -6.37
N ALA A 265 -9.48 -21.94 -5.44
CA ALA A 265 -8.62 -23.05 -5.07
C ALA A 265 -9.43 -24.20 -4.47
N THR A 266 -10.40 -23.90 -3.60
CA THR A 266 -11.35 -24.88 -3.04
C THR A 266 -12.19 -25.53 -4.13
N ARG A 267 -12.75 -24.75 -5.07
CA ARG A 267 -13.51 -25.26 -6.22
C ARG A 267 -12.70 -26.20 -7.09
N LEU A 268 -11.43 -25.85 -7.34
CA LEU A 268 -10.48 -26.65 -8.12
C LEU A 268 -9.83 -27.79 -7.32
N LYS A 269 -10.15 -27.91 -6.01
CA LYS A 269 -9.57 -28.90 -5.09
C LYS A 269 -8.03 -28.89 -5.08
N ILE A 270 -7.43 -27.71 -5.15
CA ILE A 270 -5.98 -27.52 -5.09
C ILE A 270 -5.59 -26.57 -3.95
N PRO A 271 -4.36 -26.66 -3.43
CA PRO A 271 -3.84 -25.67 -2.50
C PRO A 271 -3.78 -24.27 -3.13
N GLU A 272 -4.08 -23.23 -2.34
CA GLU A 272 -4.10 -21.84 -2.81
C GLU A 272 -2.76 -21.38 -3.40
N TYR A 273 -1.63 -21.77 -2.78
CA TYR A 273 -0.29 -21.45 -3.29
C TYR A 273 -0.05 -22.01 -4.70
N ARG A 274 -0.64 -23.17 -5.03
CA ARG A 274 -0.51 -23.79 -6.34
C ARG A 274 -1.31 -23.01 -7.39
N LEU A 275 -2.52 -22.56 -7.04
CA LEU A 275 -3.32 -21.71 -7.92
C LEU A 275 -2.65 -20.35 -8.15
N ARG A 276 -2.06 -19.75 -7.10
CA ARG A 276 -1.27 -18.51 -7.21
C ARG A 276 -0.13 -18.67 -8.21
N ARG A 277 0.66 -19.74 -8.05
CA ARG A 277 1.77 -20.08 -8.95
C ARG A 277 1.28 -20.27 -10.39
N LEU A 278 0.17 -20.98 -10.58
CA LEU A 278 -0.41 -21.23 -11.90
C LEU A 278 -0.81 -19.93 -12.61
N ILE A 279 -1.60 -19.08 -11.95
CA ILE A 279 -2.07 -17.81 -12.49
C ILE A 279 -0.89 -16.86 -12.78
N ASN A 280 0.11 -16.85 -11.92
CA ASN A 280 1.28 -15.99 -12.09
C ASN A 280 2.24 -16.46 -13.18
N GLN A 281 2.68 -17.72 -13.12
CA GLN A 281 3.74 -18.23 -13.99
C GLN A 281 3.24 -18.69 -15.35
N ARG A 282 2.02 -19.24 -15.43
CA ARG A 282 1.47 -19.77 -16.70
C ARG A 282 0.57 -18.75 -17.41
N LEU A 283 -0.23 -17.99 -16.66
CA LEU A 283 -1.15 -17.02 -17.23
C LEU A 283 -0.60 -15.58 -17.23
N GLY A 284 0.56 -15.34 -16.60
CA GLY A 284 1.23 -14.03 -16.59
C GLY A 284 0.58 -12.97 -15.70
N TYR A 285 -0.45 -13.35 -14.92
CA TYR A 285 -1.16 -12.40 -14.07
C TYR A 285 -0.46 -12.24 -12.71
N ARG A 286 -0.10 -11.00 -12.38
CA ARG A 286 0.56 -10.67 -11.10
C ARG A 286 -0.42 -10.41 -9.95
N ASN A 287 -1.67 -10.07 -10.29
CA ASN A 287 -2.71 -9.75 -9.33
C ASN A 287 -3.99 -10.54 -9.66
N PHE A 288 -4.56 -11.21 -8.67
CA PHE A 288 -5.76 -12.03 -8.83
C PHE A 288 -6.96 -11.22 -9.31
N ASN A 289 -7.13 -10.00 -8.80
CA ASN A 289 -8.23 -9.13 -9.20
C ASN A 289 -8.08 -8.68 -10.66
N VAL A 290 -6.85 -8.53 -11.17
CA VAL A 290 -6.61 -8.24 -12.59
C VAL A 290 -6.99 -9.44 -13.45
N PHE A 291 -6.61 -10.65 -13.05
CA PHE A 291 -7.05 -11.88 -13.70
C PHE A 291 -8.58 -11.95 -13.76
N LEU A 292 -9.26 -11.79 -12.62
CA LEU A 292 -10.71 -11.82 -12.52
C LEU A 292 -11.36 -10.74 -13.40
N ASN A 293 -10.90 -9.49 -13.27
CA ASN A 293 -11.45 -8.36 -14.00
C ASN A 293 -11.26 -8.50 -15.51
N ASN A 294 -10.17 -9.11 -16.00
CA ASN A 294 -10.02 -9.35 -17.44
C ASN A 294 -11.16 -10.20 -17.99
N HIS A 295 -11.57 -11.27 -17.29
CA HIS A 295 -12.74 -12.04 -17.71
C HIS A 295 -14.04 -11.23 -17.65
N ARG A 296 -14.26 -10.46 -16.57
CA ARG A 296 -15.43 -9.57 -16.44
C ARG A 296 -15.51 -8.53 -17.55
N ILE A 297 -14.37 -7.94 -17.92
CA ILE A 297 -14.28 -6.91 -18.96
C ILE A 297 -14.49 -7.52 -20.35
N GLU A 298 -13.98 -8.72 -20.63
CA GLU A 298 -14.27 -9.40 -21.91
C GLU A 298 -15.77 -9.68 -22.08
N GLU A 299 -16.45 -10.10 -21.02
CA GLU A 299 -17.92 -10.23 -21.06
C GLU A 299 -18.61 -8.89 -21.30
N ALA A 300 -18.22 -7.84 -20.55
CA ALA A 300 -18.81 -6.52 -20.71
C ALA A 300 -18.56 -5.93 -22.11
N LYS A 301 -17.39 -6.21 -22.72
CA LYS A 301 -17.10 -5.80 -24.11
C LYS A 301 -18.06 -6.46 -25.10
N ALA A 302 -18.35 -7.75 -24.92
CA ALA A 302 -19.30 -8.46 -25.76
C ALA A 302 -20.71 -7.83 -25.65
N ALA A 303 -21.18 -7.60 -24.42
CA ALA A 303 -22.47 -6.96 -24.16
C ALA A 303 -22.55 -5.51 -24.70
N LEU A 304 -21.47 -4.73 -24.59
CA LEU A 304 -21.42 -3.36 -25.11
C LEU A 304 -21.32 -3.29 -26.64
N ALA A 305 -20.87 -4.36 -27.29
CA ALA A 305 -20.78 -4.44 -28.75
C ALA A 305 -22.05 -5.02 -29.39
N ASP A 306 -22.93 -5.67 -28.60
CA ASP A 306 -24.17 -6.27 -29.08
C ASP A 306 -25.24 -5.19 -29.35
N PRO A 307 -25.72 -5.04 -30.60
CA PRO A 307 -26.76 -4.07 -30.95
C PRO A 307 -28.08 -4.28 -30.18
N SER A 308 -28.40 -5.54 -29.82
CA SER A 308 -29.60 -5.87 -29.06
C SER A 308 -29.57 -5.33 -27.63
N GLN A 309 -28.37 -5.07 -27.10
CA GLN A 309 -28.14 -4.52 -25.76
C GLN A 309 -27.90 -3.01 -25.75
N SER A 310 -28.13 -2.31 -26.87
CA SER A 310 -27.87 -0.87 -27.01
C SER A 310 -28.58 -0.01 -25.95
N ALA A 311 -29.80 -0.39 -25.56
CA ALA A 311 -30.60 0.30 -24.55
C ALA A 311 -30.22 -0.06 -23.09
N VAL A 312 -29.46 -1.13 -22.86
CA VAL A 312 -29.08 -1.57 -21.51
C VAL A 312 -28.11 -0.56 -20.89
N PRO A 313 -28.37 -0.01 -19.70
CA PRO A 313 -27.45 0.91 -19.04
C PRO A 313 -26.07 0.28 -18.79
N VAL A 314 -25.01 1.07 -18.93
CA VAL A 314 -23.63 0.60 -18.70
C VAL A 314 -23.44 0.03 -17.28
N ILE A 315 -24.11 0.61 -16.28
CA ILE A 315 -24.05 0.12 -14.90
C ILE A 315 -24.66 -1.27 -14.74
N THR A 316 -25.75 -1.56 -15.47
CA THR A 316 -26.37 -2.88 -15.48
C THR A 316 -25.40 -3.92 -16.06
N ILE A 317 -24.80 -3.64 -17.21
CA ILE A 317 -23.78 -4.51 -17.81
C ILE A 317 -22.59 -4.72 -16.87
N ALA A 318 -22.16 -3.67 -16.17
CA ALA A 318 -21.08 -3.77 -15.19
C ALA A 318 -21.45 -4.71 -14.02
N MET A 319 -22.66 -4.58 -13.48
CA MET A 319 -23.16 -5.41 -12.40
C MET A 319 -23.35 -6.86 -12.84
N ASP A 320 -23.90 -7.09 -14.03
CA ASP A 320 -24.08 -8.42 -14.61
C ASP A 320 -22.75 -9.14 -14.82
N ALA A 321 -21.69 -8.38 -15.16
CA ALA A 321 -20.32 -8.87 -15.25
C ALA A 321 -19.64 -9.08 -13.89
N GLY A 322 -20.31 -8.81 -12.76
CA GLY A 322 -19.81 -9.04 -11.40
C GLY A 322 -19.10 -7.85 -10.73
N PHE A 323 -19.21 -6.63 -11.26
CA PHE A 323 -18.70 -5.44 -10.57
C PHE A 323 -19.72 -4.89 -9.57
N GLN A 324 -19.26 -4.60 -8.36
CA GLN A 324 -20.10 -4.06 -7.28
C GLN A 324 -20.50 -2.58 -7.48
N SER A 325 -19.77 -1.86 -8.34
CA SER A 325 -20.07 -0.45 -8.64
C SER A 325 -19.43 0.02 -9.94
N LEU A 326 -19.94 1.14 -10.47
CA LEU A 326 -19.49 1.72 -11.74
C LEU A 326 -18.04 2.22 -11.71
N GLY A 327 -17.58 2.69 -10.54
CA GLY A 327 -16.26 3.30 -10.39
C GLY A 327 -15.11 2.34 -10.71
N PRO A 328 -15.01 1.18 -10.03
CA PRO A 328 -14.05 0.13 -10.34
C PRO A 328 -14.18 -0.41 -11.77
N PHE A 329 -15.41 -0.61 -12.26
CA PHE A 329 -15.67 -1.06 -13.64
C PHE A 329 -15.07 -0.10 -14.66
N ASN A 330 -15.39 1.19 -14.60
CA ASN A 330 -14.90 2.18 -15.56
C ASN A 330 -13.36 2.24 -15.59
N ARG A 331 -12.71 2.10 -14.42
CA ARG A 331 -11.24 2.06 -14.33
C ARG A 331 -10.68 0.81 -14.98
N ALA A 332 -11.20 -0.37 -14.64
CA ALA A 332 -10.76 -1.63 -15.22
C ALA A 332 -10.99 -1.65 -16.74
N PHE A 333 -12.17 -1.24 -17.20
CA PHE A 333 -12.51 -1.17 -18.62
C PHE A 333 -11.57 -0.26 -19.40
N LYS A 334 -11.32 0.96 -18.90
CA LYS A 334 -10.40 1.90 -19.55
C LYS A 334 -8.95 1.41 -19.51
N ALA A 335 -8.52 0.77 -18.43
CA ALA A 335 -7.18 0.20 -18.33
C ALA A 335 -6.97 -0.93 -19.35
N THR A 336 -7.98 -1.78 -19.57
CA THR A 336 -7.90 -2.91 -20.51
C THR A 336 -8.11 -2.49 -21.97
N THR A 337 -9.00 -1.53 -22.24
CA THR A 337 -9.41 -1.19 -23.62
C THR A 337 -8.88 0.16 -24.13
N GLY A 338 -8.30 0.98 -23.25
CA GLY A 338 -7.85 2.35 -23.56
C GLY A 338 -8.96 3.40 -23.61
N VAL A 339 -10.23 3.02 -23.66
CA VAL A 339 -11.38 3.93 -23.84
C VAL A 339 -12.45 3.74 -22.76
N THR A 340 -13.39 4.68 -22.66
CA THR A 340 -14.52 4.52 -21.72
C THR A 340 -15.54 3.51 -22.26
N PRO A 341 -16.33 2.83 -21.39
CA PRO A 341 -17.37 1.89 -21.84
C PRO A 341 -18.38 2.52 -22.81
N THR A 342 -18.80 3.76 -22.53
CA THR A 342 -19.72 4.52 -23.39
C THR A 342 -19.11 4.80 -24.77
N GLU A 343 -17.83 5.16 -24.81
CA GLU A 343 -17.12 5.39 -26.06
C GLU A 343 -16.91 4.09 -26.84
N TYR A 344 -16.59 3.00 -26.15
CA TYR A 344 -16.48 1.67 -26.75
C TYR A 344 -17.78 1.25 -27.43
N ARG A 345 -18.92 1.40 -26.73
CA ARG A 345 -20.25 1.14 -27.30
C ARG A 345 -20.51 1.98 -28.54
N LYS A 346 -20.25 3.30 -28.48
CA LYS A 346 -20.43 4.19 -29.64
C LYS A 346 -19.59 3.75 -30.85
N ARG A 347 -18.32 3.39 -30.62
CA ARG A 347 -17.41 2.91 -31.68
C ARG A 347 -17.90 1.62 -32.31
N LYS A 348 -18.43 0.69 -31.53
CA LYS A 348 -18.98 -0.58 -32.05
C LYS A 348 -20.33 -0.39 -32.75
N ALA A 349 -21.20 0.46 -32.23
CA ALA A 349 -22.46 0.80 -32.89
C ALA A 349 -22.28 1.56 -34.22
N SER A 350 -21.18 2.30 -34.39
CA SER A 350 -20.86 3.01 -35.65
C SER A 350 -20.15 2.12 -36.69
N ALA A 351 -19.75 0.91 -36.31
CA ALA A 351 -19.02 -0.04 -37.15
C ALA A 351 -19.89 -1.21 -37.65
N VAL A 352 -21.17 -1.22 -37.27
CA VAL A 352 -22.23 -2.15 -37.70
C VAL A 352 -23.12 -1.43 -38.70
#